data_AF-A0AAU9IBL0-F1
#
_entry.id   AF-A0AAU9IBL0-F1
#
_cell.length_a   1.000
_cell.length_b   1.000
_cell.length_c   1.000
_cell.angle_alpha   90.00
_cell.angle_beta   90.00
_cell.angle_gamma   90.00
#
_symmetry.space_group_name_H-M   'P 1'
#
loop_
_entity.id
_entity.type
_entity.pdbx_description
1 polymer ?
#
loop_
_entity_poly.entity_id
_entity_poly.type
_entity_poly.pdbx_seq_one_letter_code
_entity_poly.pdbx_strand_id
1 'polypeptide(L)'
;MPIQLKLAIAAGMVALSFWAGWTWRGDRAEVAVATGEAATGKQALQVEQAARATEHKQAEVLADIGAKHEEDRQAAQAVPDAVVADLRNGVLQLRNDLATCHTDRLSEAAAGSAQRDATAELRADIAGAIVRAGRDADDQLRACQAVVAADRAEVKL
;
A
#
# COMPACT_ATOMS: atom_id res chain seq x y z
N MET A 1 20.91 -86.12 14.84
CA MET A 1 21.00 -84.96 13.93
C MET A 1 22.46 -84.55 13.80
N PRO A 2 23.05 -84.55 12.59
CA PRO A 2 24.47 -84.29 12.41
C PRO A 2 24.83 -82.86 12.81
N ILE A 3 25.99 -82.68 13.45
CA ILE A 3 26.48 -81.39 13.96
C ILE A 3 26.53 -80.32 12.85
N GLN A 4 26.84 -80.74 11.62
CA GLN A 4 26.86 -79.90 10.42
C GLN A 4 25.49 -79.26 10.13
N LEU A 5 24.38 -80.00 10.29
CA LEU A 5 23.03 -79.47 10.07
C LEU A 5 22.64 -78.44 11.15
N LYS A 6 23.07 -78.65 12.40
CA LYS A 6 22.83 -77.68 13.47
C LYS A 6 23.58 -76.36 13.24
N LEU A 7 24.82 -76.44 12.77
CA LEU A 7 25.63 -75.26 12.42
C LEU A 7 25.05 -74.50 11.23
N ALA A 8 24.58 -75.19 10.19
CA ALA A 8 23.95 -74.55 9.03
C ALA A 8 22.67 -73.79 9.42
N ILE A 9 21.83 -74.37 10.27
CA ILE A 9 20.60 -73.73 10.76
C ILE A 9 20.94 -72.50 11.62
N ALA A 10 21.92 -72.61 12.52
CA ALA A 10 22.36 -71.49 13.35
C ALA A 10 22.91 -70.33 12.49
N ALA A 11 23.75 -70.63 11.50
CA ALA A 11 24.28 -69.63 10.57
C ALA A 11 23.16 -68.96 9.75
N GLY A 12 22.19 -69.74 9.27
CA GLY A 12 21.02 -69.21 8.56
C GLY A 12 20.18 -68.25 9.41
N MET A 13 19.94 -68.58 10.68
CA MET A 13 19.20 -67.69 11.60
C MET A 13 19.97 -66.39 11.91
N VAL A 14 21.29 -66.44 12.00
CA VAL A 14 22.12 -65.24 12.19
C VAL A 14 22.09 -64.36 10.93
N ALA A 15 22.19 -64.96 9.75
CA ALA A 15 22.11 -64.23 8.48
C ALA A 15 20.74 -63.56 8.29
N LEU A 16 19.65 -64.28 8.59
CA LEU A 16 18.29 -63.75 8.50
C LEU A 16 18.03 -62.64 9.50
N SER A 17 18.47 -62.80 10.76
CA SER A 17 18.29 -61.77 11.78
C SER A 17 19.12 -60.52 11.49
N PHE A 18 20.33 -60.67 10.96
CA PHE A 18 21.15 -59.54 10.49
C PHE A 18 20.48 -58.81 9.32
N TRP A 19 19.98 -59.53 8.31
CA TRP A 19 19.31 -58.92 7.16
C TRP A 19 18.00 -58.20 7.54
N ALA A 20 17.20 -58.81 8.41
CA ALA A 20 15.98 -58.18 8.95
C ALA A 20 16.30 -56.92 9.79
N GLY A 21 17.36 -56.96 10.60
CA GLY A 21 17.80 -55.78 11.36
C GLY A 21 18.36 -54.66 10.49
N TRP A 22 19.01 -55.00 9.38
CA TRP A 22 19.56 -54.02 8.44
C TRP A 22 18.46 -53.32 7.64
N THR A 23 17.51 -54.08 7.09
CA THR A 23 16.34 -53.53 6.36
C THR A 23 15.50 -52.63 7.27
N TRP A 24 15.21 -53.07 8.50
CA TRP A 24 14.48 -52.26 9.47
C TRP A 24 15.18 -50.94 9.85
N ARG A 25 16.52 -50.96 9.98
CA ARG A 25 17.29 -49.72 10.20
C ARG A 25 17.29 -48.82 8.97
N GLY A 26 17.30 -49.38 7.77
CA GLY A 26 17.16 -48.64 6.51
C GLY A 26 15.83 -47.91 6.43
N ASP A 27 14.71 -48.63 6.58
CA ASP A 27 13.36 -48.07 6.54
C ASP A 27 13.17 -46.96 7.59
N ARG A 28 13.70 -47.17 8.81
CA ARG A 28 13.66 -46.15 9.89
C ARG A 28 14.48 -44.90 9.53
N ALA A 29 15.62 -45.07 8.88
CA ALA A 29 16.44 -43.94 8.45
C ALA A 29 15.76 -43.15 7.32
N GLU A 30 15.17 -43.83 6.34
CA GLU A 30 14.41 -43.19 5.26
C GLU A 30 13.19 -42.41 5.79
N VAL A 31 12.43 -42.99 6.72
CA VAL A 31 11.30 -42.31 7.36
C VAL A 31 11.77 -41.10 8.18
N ALA A 32 12.90 -41.21 8.88
CA ALA A 32 13.47 -40.09 9.63
C ALA A 32 13.89 -38.93 8.71
N VAL A 33 14.53 -39.25 7.57
CA VAL A 33 14.89 -38.26 6.54
C VAL A 33 13.64 -37.62 5.95
N ALA A 34 12.65 -38.41 5.51
CA ALA A 34 11.41 -37.90 4.93
C ALA A 34 10.61 -37.03 5.92
N THR A 35 10.60 -37.38 7.21
CA THR A 35 9.97 -36.57 8.26
C THR A 35 10.72 -35.26 8.48
N GLY A 36 12.05 -35.30 8.45
CA GLY A 36 12.91 -34.11 8.51
C GLY A 36 12.66 -33.17 7.34
N GLU A 37 12.68 -33.67 6.11
CA GLU A 37 12.38 -32.92 4.90
C GLU A 37 10.97 -32.32 4.93
N ALA A 38 9.97 -33.09 5.37
CA ALA A 38 8.61 -32.60 5.53
C ALA A 38 8.50 -31.51 6.60
N ALA A 39 9.24 -31.60 7.70
CA ALA A 39 9.28 -30.57 8.72
C ALA A 39 9.93 -29.28 8.20
N THR A 40 11.05 -29.38 7.49
CA THR A 40 11.71 -28.24 6.84
C THR A 40 10.81 -27.60 5.78
N GLY A 41 10.15 -28.41 4.95
CA GLY A 41 9.20 -27.92 3.95
C GLY A 41 8.02 -27.18 4.57
N LYS A 42 7.46 -27.70 5.67
CA LYS A 42 6.40 -27.01 6.43
C LYS A 42 6.88 -25.70 7.04
N GLN A 43 8.09 -25.65 7.59
CA GLN A 43 8.67 -24.41 8.12
C GLN A 43 8.86 -23.38 7.00
N ALA A 44 9.38 -23.78 5.84
CA ALA A 44 9.53 -22.88 4.69
C ALA A 44 8.18 -22.31 4.23
N LEU A 45 7.14 -23.16 4.15
CA LEU A 45 5.77 -22.74 3.84
C LEU A 45 5.20 -21.75 4.87
N GLN A 46 5.45 -21.96 6.16
CA GLN A 46 4.99 -21.05 7.21
C GLN A 46 5.67 -19.68 7.11
N VAL A 47 6.97 -19.64 6.82
CA VAL A 47 7.71 -18.39 6.60
C VAL A 47 7.15 -17.66 5.37
N GLU A 48 6.90 -18.37 4.27
CA GLU A 48 6.33 -17.79 3.06
C GLU A 48 4.91 -17.25 3.30
N GLN A 49 4.07 -18.00 4.02
CA GLN A 49 2.71 -17.57 4.36
C GLN A 49 2.71 -16.35 5.30
N ALA A 50 3.63 -16.31 6.26
CA ALA A 50 3.80 -15.15 7.13
C ALA A 50 4.23 -13.91 6.34
N ALA A 51 5.17 -14.05 5.40
CA ALA A 51 5.57 -12.96 4.51
C ALA A 51 4.41 -12.46 3.65
N ARG A 52 3.66 -13.36 3.00
CA ARG A 52 2.47 -12.99 2.22
C ARG A 52 1.39 -12.32 3.05
N ALA A 53 1.17 -12.75 4.30
CA ALA A 53 0.21 -12.12 5.18
C ALA A 53 0.58 -10.67 5.51
N THR A 54 1.88 -10.39 5.68
CA THR A 54 2.38 -9.02 5.85
C THR A 54 2.20 -8.21 4.57
N GLU A 55 2.56 -8.76 3.40
CA GLU A 55 2.35 -8.11 2.10
C GLU A 55 0.88 -7.78 1.83
N HIS A 56 -0.04 -8.68 2.21
CA HIS A 56 -1.47 -8.42 2.06
C HIS A 56 -1.96 -7.28 2.96
N LYS A 57 -1.50 -7.22 4.21
CA LYS A 57 -1.81 -6.10 5.11
C LYS A 57 -1.26 -4.78 4.58
N GLN A 58 -0.05 -4.79 4.05
CA GLN A 58 0.56 -3.63 3.39
C GLN A 58 -0.30 -3.16 2.21
N ALA A 59 -0.70 -4.09 1.35
CA ALA A 59 -1.52 -3.79 0.19
C ALA A 59 -2.90 -3.21 0.59
N GLU A 60 -3.50 -3.73 1.66
CA GLU A 60 -4.78 -3.23 2.20
C GLU A 60 -4.64 -1.79 2.73
N VAL A 61 -3.61 -1.50 3.52
CA VAL A 61 -3.36 -0.14 4.03
C VAL A 61 -3.11 0.85 2.89
N LEU A 62 -2.35 0.46 1.87
CA LEU A 62 -2.12 1.30 0.69
C LEU A 62 -3.40 1.53 -0.13
N ALA A 63 -4.23 0.50 -0.27
CA ALA A 63 -5.52 0.62 -0.94
C ALA A 63 -6.46 1.57 -0.20
N ASP A 64 -6.52 1.49 1.14
CA ASP A 64 -7.33 2.38 1.98
C ASP A 64 -6.86 3.85 1.88
N ILE A 65 -5.54 4.08 1.89
CA ILE A 65 -4.98 5.43 1.67
C ILE A 65 -5.41 5.96 0.30
N GLY A 66 -5.34 5.13 -0.74
CA GLY A 66 -5.78 5.49 -2.09
C GLY A 66 -7.27 5.81 -2.16
N ALA A 67 -8.12 5.00 -1.55
CA ALA A 67 -9.56 5.21 -1.48
C ALA A 67 -9.90 6.53 -0.77
N LYS A 68 -9.25 6.79 0.37
CA LYS A 68 -9.44 8.03 1.12
C LYS A 68 -8.97 9.26 0.36
N HIS A 69 -7.88 9.15 -0.39
CA HIS A 69 -7.41 10.24 -1.24
C HIS A 69 -8.42 10.57 -2.37
N GLU A 70 -9.05 9.55 -2.95
CA GLU A 70 -10.09 9.76 -3.97
C GLU A 70 -11.34 10.42 -3.38
N GLU A 71 -11.78 9.98 -2.19
CA GLU A 71 -12.89 10.59 -1.46
C GLU A 71 -12.62 12.06 -1.12
N ASP A 72 -11.43 12.35 -0.55
CA ASP A 72 -11.00 13.71 -0.20
C ASP A 72 -10.98 14.60 -1.46
N ARG A 73 -10.52 14.08 -2.61
CA ARG A 73 -10.51 14.82 -3.88
C ARG A 73 -11.91 15.17 -4.37
N GLN A 74 -12.88 14.26 -4.24
CA GLN A 74 -14.27 14.53 -4.61
C GLN A 74 -14.90 15.58 -3.69
N ALA A 75 -14.67 15.47 -2.38
CA ALA A 75 -15.15 16.46 -1.40
C ALA A 75 -14.50 17.84 -1.60
N ALA A 76 -13.24 17.87 -2.03
CA ALA A 76 -12.48 19.10 -2.28
C ALA A 76 -13.04 19.94 -3.43
N GLN A 77 -13.80 19.38 -4.37
CA GLN A 77 -14.38 20.13 -5.50
C GLN A 77 -15.46 21.14 -5.06
N ALA A 78 -16.16 20.89 -3.95
CA ALA A 78 -17.24 21.76 -3.49
C ALA A 78 -16.74 23.10 -2.91
N VAL A 79 -15.55 23.10 -2.29
CA VAL A 79 -14.95 24.28 -1.66
C VAL A 79 -14.64 25.42 -2.64
N PRO A 80 -13.92 25.21 -3.75
CA PRO A 80 -13.63 26.26 -4.71
C PRO A 80 -14.88 26.81 -5.39
N ASP A 81 -15.87 25.95 -5.66
CA ASP A 81 -17.15 26.37 -6.24
C ASP A 81 -17.92 27.26 -5.26
N ALA A 82 -17.91 26.91 -3.96
CA ALA A 82 -18.44 27.76 -2.90
C ALA A 82 -17.69 29.10 -2.81
N VAL A 83 -16.35 29.11 -2.93
CA VAL A 83 -15.57 30.36 -2.93
C VAL A 83 -15.94 31.25 -4.13
N VAL A 84 -16.09 30.69 -5.33
CA VAL A 84 -16.53 31.44 -6.51
C VAL A 84 -17.93 32.03 -6.29
N ALA A 85 -18.86 31.24 -5.75
CA ALA A 85 -20.22 31.69 -5.45
C ALA A 85 -20.22 32.82 -4.41
N ASP A 86 -19.46 32.67 -3.32
CA ASP A 86 -19.36 33.66 -2.26
C ASP A 86 -18.69 34.96 -2.71
N LEU A 87 -17.71 34.88 -3.63
CA LEU A 87 -17.11 36.06 -4.27
C LEU A 87 -18.12 36.79 -5.18
N ARG A 88 -18.95 36.05 -5.93
CA ARG A 88 -20.00 36.63 -6.80
C ARG A 88 -21.13 37.26 -5.99
N ASN A 89 -21.49 36.66 -4.86
CA ASN A 89 -22.52 37.16 -3.94
C ASN A 89 -22.01 38.28 -3.01
N GLY A 90 -20.71 38.58 -3.05
CA GLY A 90 -20.07 39.61 -2.20
C GLY A 90 -19.93 39.22 -0.73
N VAL A 91 -20.11 37.95 -0.38
CA VAL A 91 -19.89 37.39 0.96
C VAL A 91 -18.40 37.36 1.29
N LEU A 92 -17.57 37.04 0.29
CA LEU A 92 -16.11 37.12 0.38
C LEU A 92 -15.60 38.32 -0.44
N GLN A 93 -14.51 38.93 0.02
CA GLN A 93 -13.79 39.95 -0.73
C GLN A 93 -12.32 39.58 -0.86
N LEU A 94 -11.81 39.63 -2.09
CA LEU A 94 -10.38 39.48 -2.36
C LEU A 94 -9.64 40.69 -1.81
N ARG A 95 -8.54 40.46 -1.08
CA ARG A 95 -7.64 41.54 -0.65
C ARG A 95 -7.11 42.25 -1.90
N ASN A 96 -7.07 43.58 -1.85
CA ASN A 96 -6.83 44.44 -3.02
C ASN A 96 -5.43 44.27 -3.66
N ASP A 97 -4.57 43.41 -3.12
CA ASP A 97 -3.22 43.14 -3.63
C ASP A 97 -3.25 42.46 -5.00
N LEU A 98 -4.32 41.74 -5.34
CA LEU A 98 -4.52 41.20 -6.69
C LEU A 98 -4.82 42.32 -7.70
N ALA A 99 -5.38 43.45 -7.25
CA ALA A 99 -5.60 44.61 -8.11
C ALA A 99 -4.25 45.21 -8.55
N THR A 100 -3.23 45.21 -7.69
CA THR A 100 -1.86 45.64 -8.03
C THR A 100 -1.13 44.71 -9.01
N CYS A 101 -1.51 43.43 -9.13
CA CYS A 101 -0.97 42.57 -10.20
C CYS A 101 -1.66 42.78 -11.55
N HIS A 102 -2.88 43.34 -11.57
CA HIS A 102 -3.65 43.61 -12.78
C HIS A 102 -3.70 45.11 -13.17
N THR A 103 -3.09 45.99 -12.39
CA THR A 103 -3.06 47.45 -12.63
C THR A 103 -2.31 47.88 -13.88
N ASP A 104 -1.51 47.00 -14.51
CA ASP A 104 -0.86 47.33 -15.79
C ASP A 104 -1.85 47.51 -16.95
N ARG A 105 -3.12 47.08 -16.78
CA ARG A 105 -4.22 47.30 -17.74
C ARG A 105 -5.20 48.42 -17.36
N LEU A 106 -4.95 49.14 -16.27
CA LEU A 106 -5.89 50.14 -15.74
C LEU A 106 -5.97 51.42 -16.61
N SER A 107 -4.96 51.68 -17.46
CA SER A 107 -4.99 52.80 -18.42
C SER A 107 -5.95 52.61 -19.60
N GLU A 108 -6.48 51.40 -19.84
CA GLU A 108 -7.48 51.14 -20.90
C GLU A 108 -8.94 51.07 -20.36
N ALA A 109 -9.14 51.00 -19.03
CA ALA A 109 -10.40 50.56 -18.41
C ALA A 109 -11.47 51.67 -18.18
N ALA A 110 -11.22 52.91 -18.59
CA ALA A 110 -12.20 54.00 -18.42
C ALA A 110 -13.40 53.93 -19.39
N ALA A 111 -13.38 53.06 -20.41
CA ALA A 111 -14.31 53.16 -21.55
C ALA A 111 -15.48 52.15 -21.62
N GLY A 112 -15.66 51.20 -20.70
CA GLY A 112 -16.77 50.22 -20.85
C GLY A 112 -17.28 49.60 -19.56
N SER A 113 -18.58 49.73 -19.28
CA SER A 113 -19.26 49.02 -18.19
C SER A 113 -19.20 47.51 -18.37
N ALA A 114 -19.39 47.00 -19.58
CA ALA A 114 -19.32 45.56 -19.89
C ALA A 114 -17.92 44.94 -19.66
N GLN A 115 -16.84 45.70 -19.90
CA GLN A 115 -15.46 45.24 -19.68
C GLN A 115 -15.14 45.11 -18.17
N ARG A 116 -15.79 45.91 -17.33
CA ARG A 116 -15.63 45.87 -15.87
C ARG A 116 -16.26 44.62 -15.27
N ASP A 117 -17.46 44.24 -15.72
CA ASP A 117 -18.15 43.03 -15.26
C ASP A 117 -17.37 41.77 -15.66
N ALA A 118 -16.89 41.70 -16.91
CA ALA A 118 -16.05 40.59 -17.38
C ALA A 118 -14.74 40.45 -16.57
N THR A 119 -14.14 41.56 -16.14
CA THR A 119 -12.92 41.53 -15.31
C THR A 119 -13.23 41.07 -13.88
N ALA A 120 -14.41 41.40 -13.35
CA ALA A 120 -14.84 40.94 -12.03
C ALA A 120 -15.14 39.43 -12.01
N GLU A 121 -15.79 38.91 -13.05
CA GLU A 121 -16.00 37.47 -13.23
C GLU A 121 -14.68 36.70 -13.33
N LEU A 122 -13.74 37.19 -14.16
CA LEU A 122 -12.43 36.56 -14.33
C LEU A 122 -11.64 36.48 -13.00
N ARG A 123 -11.75 37.50 -12.14
CA ARG A 123 -11.10 37.49 -10.82
C ARG A 123 -11.68 36.43 -9.89
N ALA A 124 -13.00 36.24 -9.89
CA ALA A 124 -13.63 35.20 -9.08
C ALA A 124 -13.19 33.81 -9.56
N ASP A 125 -13.14 33.59 -10.87
CA ASP A 125 -12.75 32.30 -11.45
C ASP A 125 -11.27 31.97 -11.21
N ILE A 126 -10.37 32.96 -11.33
CA ILE A 126 -8.94 32.81 -11.00
C ILE A 126 -8.75 32.50 -9.51
N ALA A 127 -9.48 33.19 -8.62
CA ALA A 127 -9.42 32.91 -7.18
C ALA A 127 -9.86 31.48 -6.86
N GLY A 128 -10.96 31.02 -7.48
CA GLY A 128 -11.41 29.63 -7.37
C GLY A 128 -10.36 28.63 -7.87
N ALA A 129 -9.69 28.93 -8.98
CA ALA A 129 -8.62 28.08 -9.52
C ALA A 129 -7.39 28.00 -8.60
N ILE A 130 -6.99 29.11 -7.97
CA ILE A 130 -5.89 29.13 -7.01
C ILE A 130 -6.24 28.33 -5.75
N VAL A 131 -7.47 28.48 -5.24
CA VAL A 131 -7.95 27.69 -4.10
C VAL A 131 -7.99 26.20 -4.42
N ARG A 132 -8.43 25.82 -5.63
CA ARG A 132 -8.33 24.42 -6.13
C ARG A 132 -6.90 23.93 -6.07
N ALA A 133 -5.98 24.64 -6.71
CA ALA A 133 -4.59 24.21 -6.79
C ALA A 133 -3.94 24.04 -5.41
N GLY A 134 -4.22 24.93 -4.46
CA GLY A 134 -3.75 24.80 -3.08
C GLY A 134 -4.34 23.58 -2.37
N ARG A 135 -5.64 23.36 -2.53
CA ARG A 135 -6.33 22.20 -1.93
C ARG A 135 -5.81 20.87 -2.49
N ASP A 136 -5.65 20.77 -3.81
CA ASP A 136 -5.10 19.59 -4.48
C ASP A 136 -3.68 19.29 -3.98
N ALA A 137 -2.85 20.34 -3.81
CA ALA A 137 -1.50 20.18 -3.28
C ALA A 137 -1.49 19.70 -1.82
N ASP A 138 -2.35 20.25 -0.96
CA ASP A 138 -2.49 19.82 0.43
C ASP A 138 -2.98 18.37 0.55
N ASP A 139 -3.95 17.98 -0.27
CA ASP A 139 -4.49 16.62 -0.28
C ASP A 139 -3.48 15.60 -0.82
N GLN A 140 -2.68 15.96 -1.85
CA GLN A 140 -1.54 15.16 -2.29
C GLN A 140 -0.47 15.02 -1.20
N LEU A 141 -0.12 16.13 -0.53
CA LEU A 141 0.87 16.10 0.55
C LEU A 141 0.40 15.22 1.70
N ARG A 142 -0.88 15.30 2.08
CA ARG A 142 -1.48 14.44 3.11
C ARG A 142 -1.42 12.97 2.73
N ALA A 143 -1.73 12.63 1.48
CA ALA A 143 -1.64 11.25 0.99
C ALA A 143 -0.20 10.72 1.05
N CYS A 144 0.79 11.50 0.60
CA CYS A 144 2.21 11.16 0.69
C CYS A 144 2.66 10.96 2.14
N GLN A 145 2.24 11.84 3.06
CA GLN A 145 2.56 11.71 4.48
C GLN A 145 1.92 10.47 5.11
N ALA A 146 0.71 10.09 4.71
CA ALA A 146 0.06 8.87 5.16
C ALA A 146 0.84 7.61 4.74
N VAL A 147 1.34 7.57 3.49
CA VAL A 147 2.21 6.48 3.02
C VAL A 147 3.51 6.38 3.84
N VAL A 148 4.19 7.51 4.06
CA VAL A 148 5.43 7.55 4.87
C VAL A 148 5.18 7.14 6.32
N ALA A 149 4.02 7.53 6.90
CA ALA A 149 3.66 7.13 8.25
C ALA A 149 3.39 5.62 8.34
N ALA A 150 2.72 5.04 7.35
CA ALA A 150 2.48 3.60 7.26
C ALA A 150 3.81 2.83 7.16
N ASP A 151 4.69 3.21 6.23
CA ASP A 151 6.03 2.63 6.06
C ASP A 151 6.85 2.67 7.37
N ARG A 152 6.86 3.82 8.06
CA ARG A 152 7.60 3.97 9.33
C ARG A 152 6.98 3.22 10.51
N ALA A 153 5.67 2.97 10.50
CA ALA A 153 5.02 2.17 11.54
C ALA A 153 5.45 0.70 11.43
N GLU A 154 5.68 0.20 10.22
CA GLU A 154 6.14 -1.17 9.97
C GLU A 154 7.59 -1.38 10.37
N VAL A 155 8.49 -0.43 10.13
CA VAL A 155 9.90 -0.53 10.57
C VAL A 155 10.04 -0.64 12.10
N LYS A 156 9.02 -0.22 12.85
CA LYS A 156 9.01 -0.25 14.32
C LYS A 156 8.41 -1.52 14.92
N LEU A 157 7.73 -2.36 14.12
CA LEU A 157 7.13 -3.63 14.54
C LEU A 157 8.12 -4.78 14.35
#